data_AF-A0A1J7JHE8-F1
#
_entry.id   AF-A0A1J7JHE8-F1
#
_cell.length_a   1.000
_cell.length_b   1.000
_cell.length_c   1.000
_cell.angle_alpha   90.00
_cell.angle_beta   90.00
_cell.angle_gamma   90.00
#
_symmetry.space_group_name_H-M   'P 1'
#
loop_
_entity.id
_entity.type
_entity.pdbx_description
1 polymer ?
#
loop_
_entity_poly.entity_id
_entity_poly.type
_entity_poly.pdbx_seq_one_letter_code
_entity_poly.pdbx_strand_id
1 'polypeptide(L)'
;MHHLLVALFAAAVQGAALAKPEQIRSDQDPVFHLYLQAYPKNTSMVVLGPAATSEYFNIAGSIQSTNTSSYLNIGSDSTSYKTLTFDKTATTTGWGLEGDTIITTQTSSYGRQLNFLACQLDGQYWQVYFQTGSSTPSGKTCSNYQSLHLPCLC
;
A
#
# COMPACT_ATOMS: atom_id res chain seq x y z
N MET A 1 -47.17 -40.64 -0.72
CA MET A 1 -45.92 -40.51 0.07
C MET A 1 -45.00 -39.58 -0.71
N HIS A 2 -44.58 -38.47 -0.09
CA HIS A 2 -43.84 -37.38 -0.71
C HIS A 2 -42.37 -37.78 -0.92
N HIS A 3 -41.86 -37.66 -2.15
CA HIS A 3 -40.42 -37.72 -2.43
C HIS A 3 -39.84 -36.31 -2.47
N LEU A 4 -38.99 -36.01 -1.48
CA LEU A 4 -38.25 -34.76 -1.34
C LEU A 4 -36.96 -34.86 -2.19
N LEU A 5 -36.83 -34.05 -3.24
CA LEU A 5 -35.55 -33.87 -3.93
C LEU A 5 -34.73 -32.80 -3.20
N VAL A 6 -33.58 -33.18 -2.66
CA VAL A 6 -32.56 -32.27 -2.14
C VAL A 6 -31.64 -31.90 -3.29
N ALA A 7 -31.63 -30.62 -3.69
CA ALA A 7 -30.65 -30.09 -4.64
C ALA A 7 -29.39 -29.64 -3.88
N LEU A 8 -28.26 -30.31 -4.09
CA LEU A 8 -26.96 -29.79 -3.68
C LEU A 8 -26.50 -28.73 -4.68
N PHE A 9 -26.42 -27.48 -4.24
CA PHE A 9 -25.68 -26.45 -4.94
C PHE A 9 -24.19 -26.60 -4.65
N ALA A 10 -23.42 -27.09 -5.63
CA ALA A 10 -21.97 -26.99 -5.60
C ALA A 10 -21.58 -25.54 -5.91
N ALA A 11 -21.21 -24.76 -4.89
CA ALA A 11 -20.60 -23.45 -5.08
C ALA A 11 -19.20 -23.65 -5.69
N ALA A 12 -19.00 -23.20 -6.92
CA ALA A 12 -17.68 -23.15 -7.52
C ALA A 12 -16.82 -22.12 -6.76
N VAL A 13 -15.78 -22.58 -6.07
CA VAL A 13 -14.74 -21.69 -5.54
C VAL A 13 -13.92 -21.23 -6.74
N GLN A 14 -14.32 -20.12 -7.36
CA GLN A 14 -13.49 -19.43 -8.33
C GLN A 14 -12.33 -18.81 -7.55
N GLY A 15 -11.15 -19.45 -7.61
CA GLY A 15 -9.92 -18.82 -7.17
C GLY A 15 -9.72 -17.55 -7.99
N ALA A 16 -9.72 -16.40 -7.33
CA ALA A 16 -9.41 -15.13 -7.98
C ALA A 16 -8.00 -15.26 -8.58
N ALA A 17 -7.87 -15.08 -9.90
CA ALA A 17 -6.56 -14.95 -10.51
C ALA A 17 -5.85 -13.77 -9.84
N LEU A 18 -4.64 -13.99 -9.32
CA LEU A 18 -3.83 -12.90 -8.79
C LEU A 18 -3.54 -11.93 -9.94
N ALA A 19 -3.85 -10.65 -9.73
CA ALA A 19 -3.41 -9.61 -10.64
C ALA A 19 -1.89 -9.68 -10.80
N LYS A 20 -1.39 -9.30 -11.99
CA LYS A 20 0.05 -9.20 -12.21
C LYS A 20 0.66 -8.24 -11.17
N PRO A 21 1.93 -8.41 -10.78
CA PRO A 21 2.62 -7.44 -9.94
C PRO A 21 2.63 -6.07 -10.62
N GLU A 22 2.29 -5.02 -9.86
CA GLU A 22 2.24 -3.64 -10.36
C GLU A 22 3.20 -2.76 -9.58
N GLN A 23 3.69 -1.70 -10.22
CA GLN A 23 4.34 -0.63 -9.47
C GLN A 23 3.28 0.17 -8.69
N ILE A 24 3.71 0.93 -7.69
CA ILE A 24 2.85 1.87 -6.96
C ILE A 24 3.54 3.23 -7.02
N ARG A 25 2.79 4.30 -7.31
CA ARG A 25 3.33 5.65 -7.49
C ARG A 25 2.40 6.72 -6.93
N SER A 26 2.91 7.94 -6.75
CA SER A 26 2.04 9.10 -6.53
C SER A 26 1.75 9.84 -7.84
N ASP A 27 0.56 10.42 -7.91
CA ASP A 27 0.04 11.26 -9.00
C ASP A 27 -0.13 12.74 -8.58
N GLN A 28 0.48 13.13 -7.46
CA GLN A 28 0.37 14.48 -6.90
C GLN A 28 1.75 15.10 -6.63
N ASP A 29 1.88 16.41 -6.90
CA ASP A 29 3.06 17.17 -6.50
C ASP A 29 3.18 17.23 -4.96
N PRO A 30 4.42 17.26 -4.41
CA PRO A 30 5.71 17.35 -5.09
C PRO A 30 6.35 15.98 -5.42
N VAL A 31 5.60 14.89 -5.25
CA VAL A 31 6.10 13.51 -5.43
C VAL A 31 5.52 12.84 -6.68
N PHE A 32 5.03 13.65 -7.62
CA PHE A 32 4.44 13.19 -8.87
C PHE A 32 5.42 12.29 -9.62
N HIS A 33 4.96 11.12 -10.06
CA HIS A 33 5.78 10.12 -10.76
C HIS A 33 6.99 9.61 -9.95
N LEU A 34 6.94 9.69 -8.62
CA LEU A 34 7.81 8.91 -7.75
C LEU A 34 7.12 7.61 -7.33
N TYR A 35 7.91 6.56 -7.17
CA TYR A 35 7.48 5.18 -7.07
C TYR A 35 7.87 4.56 -5.74
N LEU A 36 6.95 3.77 -5.16
CA LEU A 36 7.10 3.09 -3.89
C LEU A 36 8.22 2.04 -3.96
N GLN A 37 9.15 2.13 -3.02
CA GLN A 37 10.31 1.25 -2.94
C GLN A 37 10.94 1.31 -1.55
N ALA A 38 11.77 0.33 -1.24
CA ALA A 38 12.66 0.37 -0.09
C ALA A 38 13.75 1.43 -0.31
N TYR A 39 14.11 2.13 0.76
CA TYR A 39 15.17 3.13 0.67
C TYR A 39 16.55 2.47 0.50
N PRO A 40 17.40 2.90 -0.46
CA PRO A 40 18.68 2.24 -0.72
C PRO A 40 19.65 2.22 0.47
N LYS A 41 19.57 3.19 1.39
CA LYS A 41 20.44 3.23 2.58
C LYS A 41 19.82 2.57 3.81
N ASN A 42 18.53 2.23 3.77
CA ASN A 42 17.82 1.52 4.83
C ASN A 42 16.62 0.78 4.24
N THR A 43 16.80 -0.51 3.95
CA THR A 43 15.83 -1.31 3.20
C THR A 43 14.51 -1.58 3.93
N SER A 44 14.43 -1.31 5.24
CA SER A 44 13.17 -1.40 5.99
C SER A 44 12.33 -0.13 5.89
N MET A 45 12.90 0.98 5.41
CA MET A 45 12.19 2.24 5.28
C MET A 45 11.50 2.35 3.92
N VAL A 46 10.23 2.75 3.95
CA VAL A 46 9.39 2.92 2.77
C VAL A 46 9.54 4.36 2.24
N VAL A 47 9.88 4.48 0.96
CA VAL A 47 10.04 5.77 0.28
C VAL A 47 9.32 5.78 -1.07
N LEU A 48 9.03 6.99 -1.55
CA LEU A 48 8.85 7.26 -2.99
C LEU A 48 10.19 7.72 -3.56
N GLY A 49 10.57 7.18 -4.72
CA GLY A 49 11.80 7.52 -5.41
C GLY A 49 11.73 7.31 -6.93
N PRO A 50 12.87 7.30 -7.64
CA PRO A 50 12.89 7.15 -9.10
C PRO A 50 12.24 5.86 -9.59
N ALA A 51 11.61 5.92 -10.77
CA ALA A 51 10.96 4.78 -11.42
C ALA A 51 11.93 3.62 -11.69
N ALA A 52 13.18 3.93 -12.05
CA ALA A 52 14.19 2.94 -12.41
C ALA A 52 14.57 1.97 -11.26
N THR A 53 14.30 2.36 -10.01
CA THR A 53 14.56 1.56 -8.82
C THR A 53 13.28 1.13 -8.10
N SER A 54 12.12 1.35 -8.73
CA SER A 54 10.82 0.95 -8.20
C SER A 54 10.75 -0.54 -7.94
N GLU A 55 9.97 -0.91 -6.93
CA GLU A 55 9.55 -2.28 -6.73
C GLU A 55 8.23 -2.57 -7.47
N TYR A 56 7.96 -3.85 -7.65
CA TYR A 56 6.67 -4.37 -8.12
C TYR A 56 6.00 -5.11 -6.98
N PHE A 57 4.67 -5.04 -6.91
CA PHE A 57 3.92 -5.50 -5.75
C PHE A 57 2.77 -6.42 -6.15
N ASN A 58 2.67 -7.55 -5.45
CA ASN A 58 1.44 -8.33 -5.36
C ASN A 58 0.51 -7.67 -4.35
N ILE A 59 -0.74 -7.41 -4.74
CA ILE A 59 -1.75 -6.76 -3.89
C ILE A 59 -2.93 -7.72 -3.73
N ALA A 60 -3.07 -8.31 -2.55
CA ALA A 60 -4.12 -9.27 -2.25
C ALA A 60 -4.37 -9.33 -0.73
N GLY A 61 -4.99 -8.29 -0.17
CA GLY A 61 -5.19 -8.16 1.29
C GLY A 61 -3.92 -7.77 2.06
N SER A 62 -2.75 -8.09 1.52
CA SER A 62 -1.44 -7.53 1.87
C SER A 62 -0.80 -6.91 0.62
N ILE A 63 0.23 -6.11 0.79
CA ILE A 63 1.07 -5.58 -0.30
C ILE A 63 2.46 -6.19 -0.12
N GLN A 64 2.85 -7.09 -1.03
CA GLN A 64 4.13 -7.78 -0.98
C GLN A 64 4.99 -7.39 -2.18
N SER A 65 6.22 -6.95 -1.92
CA SER A 65 7.21 -6.76 -2.95
C SER A 65 7.59 -8.09 -3.62
N THR A 66 7.57 -8.12 -4.95
CA THR A 66 8.15 -9.24 -5.71
C THR A 66 9.67 -9.18 -5.79
N ASN A 67 10.26 -8.01 -5.56
CA ASN A 67 11.71 -7.81 -5.61
C ASN A 67 12.38 -8.39 -4.36
N THR A 68 11.78 -8.20 -3.18
CA THR A 68 12.38 -8.54 -1.88
C THR A 68 11.60 -9.54 -1.05
N SER A 69 10.38 -9.89 -1.49
CA SER A 69 9.39 -10.67 -0.74
C SER A 69 8.94 -10.02 0.58
N SER A 70 9.35 -8.78 0.85
CA SER A 70 8.94 -8.03 2.04
C SER A 70 7.54 -7.46 1.87
N TYR A 71 6.84 -7.30 2.99
CA TYR A 71 5.48 -6.80 3.09
C TYR A 71 5.46 -5.36 3.59
N LEU A 72 4.60 -4.54 2.97
CA LEU A 72 4.32 -3.20 3.43
C LEU A 72 3.42 -3.24 4.67
N ASN A 73 3.92 -2.76 5.79
CA ASN A 73 3.20 -2.73 7.07
C ASN A 73 3.02 -1.31 7.60
N ILE A 74 1.96 -1.11 8.38
CA ILE A 74 1.64 0.10 9.13
C ILE A 74 2.08 -0.09 10.58
N GLY A 75 2.91 0.85 11.06
CA GLY A 75 3.38 0.90 12.44
C GLY A 75 2.28 1.30 13.44
N SER A 76 2.52 0.98 14.71
CA SER A 76 1.63 1.30 15.83
C SER A 76 1.94 2.64 16.48
N ASP A 77 2.45 3.62 15.72
CA ASP A 77 2.82 4.94 16.23
C ASP A 77 1.60 5.65 16.87
N SER A 78 1.82 6.45 17.92
CA SER A 78 0.75 7.21 18.58
C SER A 78 0.31 8.44 17.77
N THR A 79 1.18 8.94 16.89
CA THR A 79 0.94 10.07 16.00
C THR A 79 -0.02 9.72 14.87
N SER A 80 -0.64 10.71 14.22
CA SER A 80 -1.54 10.41 13.09
C SER A 80 -0.80 9.95 11.82
N TYR A 81 0.49 10.27 11.70
CA TYR A 81 1.37 9.69 10.68
C TYR A 81 1.96 8.40 11.24
N LYS A 82 1.61 7.26 10.65
CA LYS A 82 2.09 5.93 11.02
C LYS A 82 3.29 5.58 10.14
N THR A 83 4.36 5.12 10.77
CA THR A 83 5.56 4.67 10.06
C THR A 83 5.18 3.50 9.16
N LEU A 84 5.57 3.57 7.89
CA LEU A 84 5.48 2.43 6.99
C LEU A 84 6.81 1.69 6.95
N THR A 85 6.74 0.35 7.00
CA THR A 85 7.93 -0.52 6.98
C THR A 85 7.81 -1.60 5.91
N PHE A 86 8.97 -2.05 5.42
CA PHE A 86 9.11 -3.31 4.69
C PHE A 86 9.69 -4.39 5.60
N ASP A 87 8.89 -5.40 5.93
CA ASP A 87 9.29 -6.52 6.80
C ASP A 87 9.02 -7.88 6.16
N LYS A 88 9.64 -8.95 6.67
CA LYS A 88 9.44 -10.31 6.14
C LYS A 88 8.07 -10.90 6.44
N THR A 89 7.31 -10.32 7.36
CA THR A 89 5.98 -10.79 7.77
C THR A 89 4.94 -9.73 7.48
N ALA A 90 3.80 -10.12 6.90
CA ALA A 90 2.63 -9.26 6.80
C ALA A 90 1.97 -9.11 8.19
N THR A 91 2.22 -7.99 8.86
CA THR A 91 1.52 -7.64 10.10
C THR A 91 0.31 -6.76 9.83
N THR A 92 0.28 -6.08 8.67
CA THR A 92 -0.88 -5.34 8.18
C THR A 92 -1.65 -6.18 7.16
N THR A 93 -2.93 -6.37 7.45
CA THR A 93 -3.90 -6.98 6.56
C THR A 93 -5.02 -5.99 6.25
N GLY A 94 -5.73 -6.20 5.15
CA GLY A 94 -6.77 -5.28 4.69
C GLY A 94 -6.20 -4.14 3.84
N TRP A 95 -5.06 -4.35 3.17
CA TRP A 95 -4.71 -3.54 2.01
C TRP A 95 -5.61 -3.91 0.83
N GLY A 96 -5.91 -2.94 -0.03
CA GLY A 96 -6.72 -3.17 -1.22
C GLY A 96 -6.63 -2.02 -2.22
N LEU A 97 -7.53 -2.09 -3.20
CA LEU A 97 -7.67 -1.09 -4.25
C LEU A 97 -9.08 -0.52 -4.24
N GLU A 98 -9.20 0.77 -4.49
CA GLU A 98 -10.44 1.41 -4.96
C GLU A 98 -10.15 2.05 -6.31
N GLY A 99 -10.64 1.44 -7.39
CA GLY A 99 -10.12 1.72 -8.72
C GLY A 99 -8.64 1.32 -8.81
N ASP A 100 -7.77 2.28 -9.07
CA ASP A 100 -6.30 2.12 -9.04
C ASP A 100 -5.64 2.62 -7.75
N THR A 101 -6.42 3.20 -6.83
CA THR A 101 -5.90 3.84 -5.63
C THR A 101 -5.63 2.81 -4.55
N ILE A 102 -4.43 2.84 -3.96
CA ILE A 102 -4.06 2.05 -2.79
C ILE A 102 -4.84 2.54 -1.58
N ILE A 103 -5.56 1.63 -0.95
CA ILE A 103 -6.33 1.91 0.27
C ILE A 103 -6.06 0.86 1.34
N THR A 104 -6.31 1.22 2.60
CA THR A 104 -6.80 0.23 3.56
C THR A 104 -8.29 0.03 3.33
N THR A 105 -8.77 -1.21 3.41
CA THR A 105 -10.18 -1.56 3.26
C THR A 105 -10.91 -1.44 4.60
N GLN A 106 -12.24 -1.56 4.58
CA GLN A 106 -13.06 -1.53 5.78
C GLN A 106 -12.71 -2.63 6.81
N THR A 107 -12.00 -3.70 6.40
CA THR A 107 -11.58 -4.79 7.29
C THR A 107 -10.24 -4.53 7.99
N SER A 108 -9.54 -3.43 7.65
CA SER A 108 -8.35 -2.98 8.35
C SER A 108 -8.68 -2.43 9.74
N SER A 109 -7.76 -2.55 10.70
CA SER A 109 -7.86 -1.91 12.02
C SER A 109 -7.94 -0.38 11.95
N TYR A 110 -7.56 0.22 10.83
CA TYR A 110 -7.66 1.67 10.58
C TYR A 110 -8.91 2.07 9.77
N GLY A 111 -9.78 1.10 9.43
CA GLY A 111 -10.91 1.30 8.54
C GLY A 111 -10.49 1.66 7.11
N ARG A 112 -11.43 2.18 6.30
CA ARG A 112 -11.12 2.64 4.95
C ARG A 112 -10.33 3.96 4.99
N GLN A 113 -9.08 3.94 4.54
CA GLN A 113 -8.23 5.13 4.38
C GLN A 113 -7.49 5.08 3.05
N LEU A 114 -7.17 6.25 2.50
CA LEU A 114 -6.39 6.41 1.27
C LEU A 114 -5.31 7.48 1.37
N ASN A 115 -5.11 8.03 2.58
CA ASN A 115 -4.25 9.18 2.78
C ASN A 115 -2.86 8.73 3.23
N PHE A 116 -1.86 9.26 2.57
CA PHE A 116 -0.46 9.13 2.89
C PHE A 116 0.15 10.50 3.15
N LEU A 117 1.29 10.50 3.84
CA LEU A 117 2.11 11.67 4.05
C LEU A 117 3.49 11.37 3.45
N ALA A 118 3.96 12.23 2.55
CA ALA A 118 5.29 12.14 1.98
C ALA A 118 6.17 13.23 2.58
N CYS A 119 7.31 12.88 3.19
CA CYS A 119 8.25 13.82 3.77
C CYS A 119 9.59 13.76 3.04
N GLN A 120 10.13 14.91 2.65
CA GLN A 120 11.41 15.00 1.96
C GLN A 120 12.51 14.41 2.84
N LEU A 121 13.30 13.51 2.26
CA LEU A 121 14.39 12.84 2.95
C LEU A 121 15.74 13.36 2.45
N ASP A 122 16.21 12.87 1.31
CA ASP A 122 17.42 13.32 0.63
C ASP A 122 17.34 13.01 -0.87
N GLY A 123 18.10 13.78 -1.67
CA GLY A 123 18.08 13.63 -3.13
C GLY A 123 16.65 13.70 -3.70
N GLN A 124 16.23 12.61 -4.36
CA GLN A 124 14.89 12.46 -4.94
C GLN A 124 13.97 11.56 -4.11
N TYR A 125 14.35 11.24 -2.86
CA TYR A 125 13.59 10.34 -2.00
C TYR A 125 12.70 11.09 -1.02
N TRP A 126 11.49 10.57 -0.87
CA TRP A 126 10.50 11.04 0.10
C TRP A 126 10.06 9.87 0.95
N GLN A 127 10.26 9.96 2.27
CA GLN A 127 9.76 8.94 3.20
C GLN A 127 8.24 9.00 3.25
N VAL A 128 7.60 7.83 3.19
CA VAL A 128 6.14 7.71 3.18
C VAL A 128 5.65 7.22 4.54
N TYR A 129 4.58 7.83 5.00
CA TYR A 129 3.83 7.43 6.18
C TYR A 129 2.37 7.21 5.79
N PHE A 130 1.69 6.32 6.50
CA PHE A 130 0.24 6.19 6.40
C PHE A 130 -0.43 7.23 7.30
N GLN A 131 -1.35 8.04 6.76
CA GLN A 131 -1.89 9.20 7.45
C GLN A 131 -3.33 8.94 7.91
N THR A 132 -3.54 8.94 9.22
CA THR A 132 -4.88 8.79 9.85
C THR A 132 -5.43 10.12 10.39
N GLY A 133 -4.76 11.23 10.10
CA GLY A 133 -5.12 12.57 10.59
C GLY A 133 -4.37 13.65 9.81
N SER A 134 -3.81 14.65 10.50
CA SER A 134 -3.15 15.80 9.85
C SER A 134 -1.76 16.15 10.41
N SER A 135 -1.29 15.44 11.44
CA SER A 135 0.03 15.71 12.02
C SER A 135 1.15 15.36 11.04
N THR A 136 2.28 16.05 11.16
CA THR A 136 3.50 15.79 10.40
C THR A 136 4.72 15.75 11.33
N PRO A 137 5.81 15.06 10.95
CA PRO A 137 7.07 15.11 11.68
C PRO A 137 7.61 16.54 11.80
N SER A 138 8.05 16.94 13.00
CA SER A 138 8.61 18.27 13.23
C SER A 138 9.95 18.45 12.48
N GLY A 139 10.17 19.64 11.94
CA GLY A 139 11.42 19.99 11.23
C GLY A 139 11.58 19.31 9.87
N LYS A 140 10.53 18.69 9.32
CA LYS A 140 10.52 18.07 7.99
C LYS A 140 9.61 18.83 7.04
N THR A 141 10.04 18.93 5.78
CA THR A 141 9.18 19.36 4.67
C THR A 141 8.33 18.17 4.24
N CYS A 142 7.01 18.25 4.42
CA CYS A 142 6.12 17.16 4.04
C CYS A 142 4.93 17.65 3.22
N SER A 143 4.44 16.79 2.34
CA SER A 143 3.19 16.94 1.60
C SER A 143 2.16 15.97 2.15
N ASN A 144 1.06 16.51 2.66
CA ASN A 144 0.00 15.74 3.30
C ASN A 144 -1.07 15.29 2.30
N TYR A 145 -1.92 14.34 2.70
CA TYR A 145 -3.04 13.84 1.91
C TYR A 145 -2.64 13.37 0.50
N GLN A 146 -1.48 12.74 0.43
CA GLN A 146 -1.03 12.09 -0.79
C GLN A 146 -1.84 10.82 -1.03
N SER A 147 -2.19 10.54 -2.27
CA SER A 147 -2.71 9.25 -2.70
C SER A 147 -1.62 8.47 -3.44
N LEU A 148 -1.70 7.15 -3.33
CA LEU A 148 -0.83 6.22 -4.04
C LEU A 148 -1.68 5.39 -4.99
N HIS A 149 -1.19 5.16 -6.19
CA HIS A 149 -1.93 4.57 -7.28
C HIS A 149 -1.10 3.52 -8.00
N LEU A 150 -1.78 2.54 -8.59
CA LEU A 150 -1.19 1.80 -9.69
C LEU A 150 -0.92 2.75 -10.87
N PRO A 151 0.14 2.54 -11.66
CA PRO A 151 0.26 3.19 -12.96
C PRO A 151 -1.00 2.91 -13.77
N CYS A 152 -1.82 3.93 -13.98
CA CYS A 152 -2.93 3.84 -14.92
C CYS A 152 -2.36 3.30 -16.25
N LEU A 153 -2.96 2.24 -16.78
CA LEU A 153 -2.69 1.82 -18.15
C LEU A 153 -3.21 2.95 -19.04
N CYS A 154 -2.30 3.75 -19.59
CA CYS A 154 -2.61 4.73 -20.62
C CYS A 154 -3.28 4.05 -21.82
#